data_AF-A0A9D7Q592-F1
#
_entry.id   AF-A0A9D7Q592-F1
#
_cell.length_a   1.000
_cell.length_b   1.000
_cell.length_c   1.000
_cell.angle_alpha   90.00
_cell.angle_beta   90.00
_cell.angle_gamma   90.00
#
_symmetry.space_group_name_H-M   'P 1'
#
loop_
_entity.id
_entity.type
_entity.pdbx_description
1 polymer ?
#
loop_
_entity_poly.entity_id
_entity_poly.type
_entity_poly.pdbx_seq_one_letter_code
_entity_poly.pdbx_strand_id
1 'polypeptide(L)'
;MFSNTNPYQLKGMMHMPDRCPVCKADFQRESGFYSAALWTSYPISILIGAICIVLFLFVFHLSAIVSLVLLGVVLLALQPLIMRTGRSILLQQFVKYNPNRNK
;
A
#
# COMPACT_ATOMS: atom_id res chain seq x y z
N MET A 1 -5.47 13.18 0.30
CA MET A 1 -6.10 12.09 1.09
C MET A 1 -5.31 11.83 2.37
N PHE A 2 -4.02 11.54 2.28
CA PHE A 2 -3.10 11.53 3.43
C PHE A 2 -2.59 12.95 3.74
N SER A 3 -2.34 13.29 5.02
CA SER A 3 -1.82 14.62 5.38
C SER A 3 -0.32 14.76 5.08
N ASN A 4 0.40 13.63 5.04
CA ASN A 4 1.82 13.60 4.70
C ASN A 4 2.04 13.06 3.28
N THR A 5 2.74 13.83 2.45
CA THR A 5 3.06 13.49 1.05
C THR A 5 4.17 12.45 0.96
N ASN A 6 5.09 12.40 1.92
CA ASN A 6 6.25 11.50 1.87
C ASN A 6 5.92 10.13 2.50
N PRO A 7 5.93 9.03 1.72
CA PRO A 7 5.65 7.68 2.22
C PRO A 7 6.77 7.12 3.12
N TYR A 8 7.98 7.68 3.09
CA TYR A 8 9.11 7.22 3.90
C TYR A 8 9.24 7.95 5.25
N GLN A 9 8.38 8.93 5.53
CA GLN A 9 8.29 9.53 6.86
C GLN A 9 7.43 8.63 7.78
N LEU A 10 8.06 7.65 8.43
CA LEU A 10 7.40 6.67 9.29
C LEU A 10 6.46 7.31 10.34
N LYS A 11 6.83 8.50 10.84
CA LYS A 11 5.99 9.26 11.77
C LYS A 11 4.89 10.00 10.98
N GLY A 12 3.68 9.46 11.03
CA GLY A 12 2.50 10.08 10.40
C GLY A 12 2.28 9.72 8.92
N MET A 13 3.01 8.76 8.34
CA MET A 13 2.77 8.29 6.96
C MET A 13 1.34 7.81 6.70
N MET A 14 0.68 7.31 7.75
CA MET A 14 -0.70 6.80 7.73
C MET A 14 -1.71 7.81 8.30
N HIS A 15 -1.27 9.04 8.63
CA HIS A 15 -2.18 10.04 9.18
C HIS A 15 -3.13 10.54 8.08
N MET A 16 -4.42 10.35 8.33
CA MET A 16 -5.52 10.83 7.51
C MET A 16 -6.39 11.73 8.38
N PRO A 17 -6.99 12.79 7.82
CA PRO A 17 -8.01 13.54 8.54
C PRO A 17 -9.20 12.62 8.84
N ASP A 18 -9.97 12.90 9.90
CA ASP A 18 -11.10 12.03 10.28
C ASP A 18 -12.20 12.00 9.20
N ARG A 19 -12.38 13.11 8.48
CA ARG A 19 -13.36 13.23 7.39
C ARG A 19 -12.75 13.73 6.09
N CYS A 20 -13.28 13.21 4.99
CA CYS A 20 -13.02 13.67 3.64
C CYS A 20 -13.55 15.10 3.44
N PRO A 21 -12.71 16.09 3.05
CA PRO A 21 -13.18 17.47 2.84
C PRO A 21 -14.11 17.60 1.63
N VAL A 22 -14.01 16.70 0.64
CA VAL A 22 -14.83 16.72 -0.59
C VAL A 22 -16.10 15.89 -0.43
N CYS A 23 -15.99 14.73 0.22
CA CYS A 23 -17.02 13.70 0.20
C CYS A 23 -17.70 13.47 1.56
N LYS A 24 -17.26 14.16 2.62
CA LYS A 24 -17.68 14.05 4.03
C LYS A 24 -17.71 12.62 4.59
N ALA A 25 -17.10 11.67 3.87
CA ALA A 25 -16.98 10.29 4.30
C ALA A 25 -16.02 10.19 5.48
N ASP A 26 -16.43 9.46 6.53
CA ASP A 26 -15.55 9.13 7.66
C ASP A 26 -14.43 8.19 7.18
N PHE A 27 -13.18 8.62 7.38
CA PHE A 27 -11.98 7.82 7.12
C PHE A 27 -11.62 6.92 8.31
N GLN A 28 -12.17 7.21 9.49
CA GLN A 28 -12.22 6.27 10.61
C GLN A 28 -13.40 5.31 10.44
N ARG A 29 -13.33 4.43 9.43
CA ARG A 29 -14.26 3.30 9.34
C ARG A 29 -13.67 2.11 10.09
N GLU A 30 -14.55 1.48 10.87
CA GLU A 30 -14.47 0.24 11.69
C GLU A 30 -13.18 -0.59 11.60
N SER A 31 -12.81 -1.26 12.71
CA SER A 31 -11.64 -2.14 12.80
C SER A 31 -11.51 -3.14 11.63
N GLY A 32 -12.64 -3.61 11.06
CA GLY A 32 -12.67 -4.47 9.87
C GLY A 32 -12.06 -3.85 8.60
N PHE A 33 -12.09 -2.53 8.43
CA PHE A 33 -11.49 -1.83 7.30
C PHE A 33 -9.95 -1.94 7.31
N TYR A 34 -9.35 -1.89 8.51
CA TYR A 34 -7.90 -2.07 8.67
C TYR A 34 -7.47 -3.51 8.35
N SER A 35 -8.28 -4.50 8.74
CA SER A 35 -8.07 -5.90 8.38
C SER A 35 -8.18 -6.14 6.87
N ALA A 36 -9.15 -5.50 6.21
CA ALA A 36 -9.31 -5.58 4.76
C ALA A 36 -8.17 -4.89 4.00
N ALA A 37 -7.61 -3.80 4.54
CA ALA A 37 -6.47 -3.10 3.96
C ALA A 37 -5.21 -3.97 3.98
N LEU A 38 -5.02 -4.75 5.05
CA LEU A 38 -3.95 -5.72 5.16
C LEU A 38 -4.10 -6.83 4.11
N TRP A 39 -5.31 -7.38 3.96
CA TRP A 39 -5.62 -8.41 2.96
C TRP A 39 -5.42 -7.95 1.52
N THR A 40 -5.75 -6.69 1.22
CA THR A 40 -5.58 -6.10 -0.13
C THR A 40 -4.10 -5.84 -0.44
N SER A 41 -3.28 -5.60 0.58
CA SER A 41 -1.84 -5.35 0.44
C SER A 41 -1.03 -6.62 0.19
N TYR A 42 -1.47 -7.77 0.72
CA TYR A 42 -0.77 -9.05 0.61
C TYR A 42 -0.53 -9.54 -0.83
N PRO A 43 -1.52 -9.58 -1.74
CA PRO A 43 -1.29 -10.01 -3.12
C PRO A 43 -0.34 -9.07 -3.88
N ILE A 44 -0.31 -7.78 -3.53
CA ILE A 44 0.61 -6.80 -4.13
C ILE A 44 2.05 -7.14 -3.74
N SER A 45 2.31 -7.45 -2.47
CA SER A 45 3.64 -7.89 -2.02
C SER A 45 4.10 -9.18 -2.71
N ILE A 46 3.19 -10.15 -2.89
CA ILE A 46 3.50 -11.40 -3.61
C ILE A 46 3.88 -11.11 -5.05
N LEU A 47 3.11 -10.27 -5.75
CA LEU A 47 3.37 -9.94 -7.16
C LEU A 47 4.75 -9.28 -7.32
N ILE A 48 5.05 -8.29 -6.47
CA ILE A 48 6.36 -7.62 -6.43
C ILE A 48 7.47 -8.63 -6.14
N GLY A 49 7.27 -9.50 -5.16
CA GLY A 49 8.27 -10.49 -4.79
C GLY A 49 8.56 -11.50 -5.90
N ALA A 50 7.52 -11.97 -6.60
CA ALA A 50 7.67 -12.86 -7.75
C ALA A 50 8.47 -12.19 -8.88
N ILE A 51 8.15 -10.94 -9.20
CA ILE A 51 8.87 -10.15 -10.22
C ILE A 51 10.34 -9.98 -9.83
N CYS A 52 10.63 -9.63 -8.57
CA CYS A 52 12.00 -9.47 -8.07
C CYS A 52 12.80 -10.79 -8.12
N ILE A 53 12.20 -11.92 -7.75
CA ILE A 53 12.85 -13.23 -7.85
C ILE A 53 13.19 -13.57 -9.30
N VAL A 54 12.25 -13.36 -10.22
CA VAL A 54 12.48 -13.63 -11.65
C VAL A 54 13.62 -12.75 -12.16
N LEU A 55 13.63 -11.46 -11.83
CA LEU A 55 14.71 -10.54 -12.20
C LEU A 55 16.07 -10.99 -11.64
N PHE A 56 16.17 -11.27 -10.34
CA PHE A 56 17.45 -11.60 -9.73
C PHE A 56 18.04 -12.92 -10.21
N LEU A 57 17.20 -13.95 -10.41
CA LEU A 57 17.66 -15.26 -10.85
C LEU A 57 17.86 -15.36 -12.37
N PHE A 58 16.94 -14.82 -13.18
CA PHE A 58 16.98 -15.00 -14.64
C PHE A 58 17.66 -13.87 -15.40
N VAL A 59 17.66 -12.63 -14.88
CA VAL A 59 18.28 -11.49 -15.56
C VAL A 59 19.69 -11.23 -15.03
N PHE A 60 19.84 -11.23 -13.71
CA PHE A 60 21.13 -10.90 -13.09
C PHE A 60 21.97 -12.13 -12.72
N HIS A 61 21.43 -13.35 -12.83
CA HIS A 61 22.12 -14.61 -12.48
C HIS A 61 22.75 -14.59 -11.07
N LEU A 62 22.09 -13.93 -10.12
CA LEU A 62 22.58 -13.90 -8.73
C LEU A 62 22.46 -15.27 -8.08
N SER A 63 23.33 -15.54 -7.10
CA SER A 63 23.19 -16.72 -6.26
C SER A 63 21.87 -16.68 -5.49
N ALA A 64 21.31 -17.86 -5.21
CA ALA A 64 20.01 -17.99 -4.53
C ALA A 64 20.00 -17.27 -3.17
N ILE A 65 21.11 -17.34 -2.43
CA ILE A 65 21.24 -16.71 -1.11
C ILE A 65 21.23 -15.19 -1.23
N VAL A 66 21.98 -14.62 -2.18
CA VAL A 66 22.04 -13.15 -2.36
C VAL A 66 20.70 -12.63 -2.87
N SER A 67 20.03 -13.37 -3.76
CA SER A 67 18.69 -13.04 -4.27
C SER A 67 17.64 -13.00 -3.16
N LEU A 68 17.68 -13.94 -2.21
CA LEU A 68 16.80 -13.98 -1.04
C LEU A 68 17.03 -12.78 -0.10
N VAL A 69 18.29 -12.44 0.17
CA VAL A 69 18.62 -11.28 1.02
C VAL A 69 18.16 -9.98 0.35
N LEU A 70 18.44 -9.79 -0.94
CA LEU A 70 18.01 -8.62 -1.70
C LEU A 70 16.48 -8.51 -1.76
N LEU A 71 15.78 -9.62 -1.96
CA LEU A 71 14.33 -9.65 -1.94
C LEU A 71 13.78 -9.17 -0.59
N GLY A 72 14.34 -9.64 0.52
CA GLY A 72 13.97 -9.19 1.86
C GLY A 72 14.18 -7.69 2.06
N VAL A 73 15.31 -7.16 1.59
CA VAL A 73 15.62 -5.72 1.67
C VAL A 73 14.66 -4.89 0.81
N VAL A 74 14.38 -5.32 -0.42
CA VAL A 74 13.44 -4.63 -1.33
C VAL A 74 12.03 -4.64 -0.74
N LEU A 75 11.54 -5.78 -0.25
CA LEU A 75 10.22 -5.85 0.36
C LEU A 75 10.11 -4.98 1.61
N LEU A 76 11.13 -4.96 2.47
CA LEU A 76 11.16 -4.07 3.63
C LEU A 76 11.16 -2.58 3.24
N ALA A 77 11.93 -2.21 2.22
CA ALA A 77 11.96 -0.83 1.72
C ALA A 77 10.63 -0.42 1.07
N LEU A 78 9.94 -1.36 0.41
CA LEU A 78 8.66 -1.13 -0.25
C LEU A 78 7.46 -1.31 0.69
N GLN A 79 7.63 -1.92 1.86
CA GLN A 79 6.58 -2.15 2.85
C GLN A 79 5.70 -0.91 3.15
N PRO A 80 6.25 0.29 3.44
CA PRO A 80 5.42 1.47 3.71
C PRO A 80 4.63 1.93 2.47
N LEU A 81 5.19 1.74 1.28
CA LEU A 81 4.54 2.05 0.01
C LEU A 81 3.36 1.12 -0.25
N ILE A 82 3.55 -0.19 -0.05
CA ILE A 82 2.52 -1.21 -0.24
C ILE A 82 1.35 -0.99 0.73
N MET A 83 1.63 -0.67 2.00
CA MET A 83 0.57 -0.35 2.96
C MET A 83 -0.24 0.91 2.57
N ARG A 84 0.42 1.91 1.99
CA ARG A 84 -0.24 3.14 1.53
C ARG A 84 -1.13 2.87 0.31
N THR A 85 -0.64 2.10 -0.67
CA THR A 85 -1.40 1.76 -1.88
C THR A 85 -2.57 0.83 -1.56
N GLY A 86 -2.38 -0.16 -0.69
CA GLY A 86 -3.46 -1.04 -0.23
C GLY A 86 -4.62 -0.26 0.40
N ARG A 87 -4.33 0.74 1.24
CA ARG A 87 -5.38 1.62 1.81
C ARG A 87 -6.08 2.47 0.75
N SER A 88 -5.34 3.03 -0.23
CA SER A 88 -5.99 3.79 -1.30
C SER A 88 -6.87 2.94 -2.21
N ILE A 89 -6.43 1.72 -2.54
CA ILE A 89 -7.20 0.80 -3.39
C ILE A 89 -8.46 0.35 -2.66
N LEU A 90 -8.35 0.01 -1.37
CA LEU A 90 -9.50 -0.33 -0.54
C LEU A 90 -10.51 0.82 -0.48
N LEU A 91 -10.03 2.05 -0.23
CA LEU A 91 -10.90 3.23 -0.24
C LEU A 91 -11.63 3.40 -1.58
N GLN A 92 -10.99 3.10 -2.70
CA GLN A 92 -11.58 3.17 -4.02
C GLN A 92 -12.62 2.06 -4.29
N GLN A 93 -12.45 0.89 -3.67
CA GLN A 93 -13.42 -0.21 -3.74
C GLN A 93 -14.67 0.07 -2.89
N PHE A 94 -14.51 0.65 -1.70
CA PHE A 94 -15.61 0.94 -0.77
C PHE A 94 -16.29 2.29 -1.02
N VAL A 95 -15.56 3.27 -1.53
CA VAL A 95 -16.06 4.60 -1.86
C VAL A 95 -16.03 4.74 -3.38
N LYS A 96 -17.15 4.40 -4.03
CA LYS A 96 -17.35 4.71 -5.44
C LYS A 96 -17.22 6.22 -5.62
N TYR A 97 -16.17 6.64 -6.32
CA TYR A 97 -15.94 8.04 -6.65
C TYR A 97 -17.14 8.56 -7.44
N ASN A 98 -17.89 9.50 -6.87
CA ASN A 98 -19.01 10.15 -7.52
C ASN A 98 -18.62 11.61 -7.81
N PRO A 99 -18.21 11.95 -9.04
CA PRO A 99 -17.76 13.29 -9.40
C PRO A 99 -18.86 14.36 -9.26
N ASN A 100 -20.13 13.96 -9.13
CA ASN A 100 -21.30 14.85 -9.05
C ASN A 100 -21.91 14.95 -7.64
N ARG A 101 -21.19 14.61 -6.56
CA ARG A 101 -21.69 14.72 -5.17
C ARG A 101 -21.60 16.15 -4.58
N ASN A 102 -21.90 17.15 -5.40
CA ASN A 102 -22.15 18.53 -4.99
C ASN A 102 -23.66 18.74 -4.80
N LYS A 103 -24.20 18.27 -3.68
CA LYS A 103 -25.35 18.85 -2.97
C LYS A 103 -25.45 18.22 -1.58
#